data_AF-A0A349NAZ8-F1
#
_entry.id   AF-A0A349NAZ8-F1
#
_cell.length_a   1.000
_cell.length_b   1.000
_cell.length_c   1.000
_cell.angle_alpha   90.00
_cell.angle_beta   90.00
_cell.angle_gamma   90.00
#
_symmetry.space_group_name_H-M   'P 1'
#
loop_
_entity.id
_entity.type
_entity.pdbx_description
1 polymer ?
#
loop_
_entity_poly.entity_id
_entity_poly.type
_entity_poly.pdbx_seq_one_letter_code
_entity_poly.pdbx_strand_id
1 'polypeptide(L)'
;MNGLNDWVSAITDGRFREFNFSFLAGVSCTPFAWVIGVYWGDCLIVGQLLGERLVLNEFISYLNLAKYQESGAFMDPKTPIIATYALCGFANLTSIGIQVGGISTLEKSQRPNLQKCAFKALLGGMIACYMTAIIATSIL
;
A
#
# COMPACT_ATOMS: atom_id res chain seq x y z
N MET A 1 -4.88 30.98 3.52
CA MET A 1 -5.60 29.70 3.50
C MET A 1 -4.54 28.61 3.39
N ASN A 2 -4.33 27.88 4.50
CA ASN A 2 -3.66 26.59 4.75
C ASN A 2 -2.30 26.22 4.10
N GLY A 3 -1.20 26.74 4.67
CA GLY A 3 0.17 26.45 4.21
C GLY A 3 0.63 24.98 4.25
N LEU A 4 0.05 24.11 5.10
CA LEU A 4 0.40 22.68 5.14
C LEU A 4 -0.18 21.89 3.96
N ASN A 5 -1.42 22.18 3.57
CA ASN A 5 -2.06 21.51 2.43
C ASN A 5 -1.46 21.98 1.11
N ASP A 6 -1.15 23.29 1.00
CA ASP A 6 -0.45 23.85 -0.15
C ASP A 6 0.97 23.26 -0.26
N TRP A 7 1.67 23.09 0.86
CA TRP A 7 2.98 22.43 0.89
C TRP A 7 2.89 20.98 0.41
N VAL A 8 1.94 20.19 0.92
CA VAL A 8 1.71 18.80 0.48
C VAL A 8 1.43 18.75 -1.03
N SER A 9 0.56 19.64 -1.52
CA SER A 9 0.26 19.74 -2.95
C SER A 9 1.52 20.07 -3.76
N ALA A 10 2.36 21.00 -3.29
CA ALA A 10 3.58 21.38 -3.99
C ALA A 10 4.62 20.25 -4.04
N ILE A 11 4.86 19.53 -2.93
CA ILE A 11 5.89 18.48 -2.88
C ILE A 11 5.46 17.17 -3.55
N THR A 12 4.15 17.00 -3.77
CA THR A 12 3.59 15.81 -4.40
C THR A 12 3.06 16.07 -5.80
N ASP A 13 3.30 17.25 -6.36
CA ASP A 13 2.81 17.66 -7.69
C ASP A 13 1.28 17.49 -7.83
N GLY A 14 0.56 17.93 -6.80
CA GLY A 14 -0.90 17.87 -6.71
C GLY A 14 -1.49 16.48 -6.46
N ARG A 15 -0.66 15.43 -6.27
CA ARG A 15 -1.12 14.05 -6.03
C ARG A 15 -1.79 13.89 -4.67
N PHE A 16 -1.31 14.61 -3.65
CA PHE A 16 -2.00 14.78 -2.38
C PHE A 16 -2.42 16.24 -2.22
N ARG A 17 -3.66 16.47 -1.80
CA ARG A 17 -4.22 17.83 -1.63
C ARG A 17 -4.27 18.28 -0.18
N GLU A 18 -4.12 17.34 0.75
CA GLU A 18 -4.27 17.59 2.17
C GLU A 18 -3.23 16.80 2.96
N PHE A 19 -2.74 17.42 4.03
CA PHE A 19 -1.90 16.75 5.00
C PHE A 19 -2.77 15.85 5.88
N ASN A 20 -2.82 14.55 5.55
CA ASN A 20 -3.60 13.55 6.27
C ASN A 20 -2.82 12.23 6.44
N PHE A 21 -3.43 11.26 7.11
CA PHE A 21 -2.79 9.98 7.37
C PHE A 21 -2.48 9.19 6.10
N SER A 22 -3.29 9.33 5.05
CA SER A 22 -3.04 8.72 3.74
C SER A 22 -1.81 9.30 3.06
N PHE A 23 -1.59 10.62 3.18
CA PHE A 23 -0.35 11.27 2.72
C PHE A 23 0.87 10.73 3.46
N LEU A 24 0.83 10.67 4.79
CA LEU A 24 1.94 10.14 5.59
C LEU A 24 2.24 8.67 5.27
N ALA A 25 1.20 7.85 5.16
CA ALA A 25 1.33 6.45 4.76
C ALA A 25 1.92 6.31 3.36
N GLY A 26 1.46 7.10 2.39
CA GLY A 26 1.97 7.07 1.02
C GLY A 26 3.44 7.46 0.90
N VAL A 27 3.82 8.56 1.55
CA VAL A 27 5.22 9.02 1.57
C VAL A 27 6.12 8.00 2.29
N SER A 28 5.70 7.50 3.46
CA SER A 28 6.45 6.46 4.18
C SER A 28 6.56 5.14 3.41
N CYS A 29 5.65 4.88 2.48
CA CYS A 29 5.68 3.68 1.64
C CYS A 29 6.49 3.85 0.34
N THR A 30 6.90 5.07 -0.01
CA THR A 30 7.70 5.37 -1.21
C THR A 30 9.04 4.63 -1.25
N PRO A 31 9.82 4.52 -0.15
CA PRO A 31 11.04 3.71 -0.14
C PRO A 31 10.79 2.23 -0.47
N PHE A 32 9.66 1.66 -0.05
CA PHE A 32 9.34 0.27 -0.38
C PHE A 32 8.99 0.10 -1.86
N ALA A 33 8.31 1.07 -2.47
CA ALA A 33 8.08 1.07 -3.91
C ALA A 33 9.40 1.03 -4.71
N TRP A 34 10.39 1.81 -4.26
CA TRP A 34 11.72 1.77 -4.85
C TRP A 34 12.42 0.42 -4.65
N VAL A 35 12.36 -0.15 -3.44
CA VAL A 35 12.96 -1.46 -3.13
C VAL A 35 12.36 -2.61 -3.94
N ILE A 36 11.06 -2.58 -4.24
CA ILE A 36 10.43 -3.60 -5.10
C ILE A 36 10.73 -3.42 -6.59
N GLY A 37 11.51 -2.40 -6.96
CA GLY A 37 12.04 -2.19 -8.31
C GLY A 37 11.18 -1.29 -9.21
N VAL A 38 10.31 -0.45 -8.65
CA VAL A 38 9.57 0.57 -9.41
C VAL A 38 10.51 1.67 -9.90
N TYR A 39 10.28 2.18 -11.10
CA TYR A 39 11.00 3.34 -11.63
C TYR A 39 10.87 4.56 -10.70
N TRP A 40 11.96 5.30 -10.51
CA TRP A 40 12.01 6.39 -9.52
C TRP A 40 10.89 7.43 -9.68
N GLY A 41 10.56 7.81 -10.92
CA GLY A 41 9.49 8.80 -11.19
C GLY A 41 8.08 8.32 -10.79
N ASP A 42 7.88 7.01 -10.68
CA ASP A 42 6.61 6.40 -10.33
C ASP A 42 6.52 5.98 -8.86
N CYS A 43 7.65 5.99 -8.14
CA CYS A 43 7.74 5.51 -6.75
C CYS A 43 6.78 6.23 -5.81
N LEU A 44 6.52 7.52 -6.02
CA LEU A 44 5.56 8.27 -5.20
C LEU A 44 4.11 7.81 -5.44
N ILE A 45 3.72 7.53 -6.69
CA ILE A 45 2.37 6.99 -7.00
C ILE A 45 2.24 5.60 -6.39
N VAL A 46 3.22 4.72 -6.61
CA VAL A 46 3.14 3.37 -6.06
C VAL A 46 3.21 3.40 -4.54
N GLY A 47 4.04 4.24 -3.94
CA GLY A 47 4.08 4.47 -2.49
C GLY A 47 2.72 4.87 -1.94
N GLN A 48 2.01 5.78 -2.62
CA GLN A 48 0.64 6.15 -2.28
C GLN A 48 -0.31 4.95 -2.32
N LEU A 49 -0.28 4.12 -3.37
CA LEU A 49 -1.11 2.92 -3.47
C LEU A 49 -0.80 1.91 -2.35
N LEU A 50 0.49 1.72 -2.01
CA LEU A 50 0.90 0.83 -0.93
C LEU A 50 0.44 1.34 0.45
N GLY A 51 0.54 2.65 0.69
CA GLY A 51 0.07 3.29 1.90
C GLY A 51 -1.46 3.26 2.02
N GLU A 52 -2.16 3.51 0.91
CA GLU A 52 -3.62 3.41 0.83
C GLU A 52 -4.09 1.99 1.15
N ARG A 53 -3.41 0.97 0.62
CA ARG A 53 -3.69 -0.43 0.94
C ARG A 53 -3.56 -0.69 2.43
N LEU A 54 -2.47 -0.22 3.05
CA LEU A 54 -2.20 -0.44 4.47
C LEU A 54 -3.28 0.19 5.37
N VAL A 55 -3.66 1.43 5.09
CA VAL A 55 -4.57 2.23 5.92
C VAL A 55 -6.03 1.89 5.66
N LEU A 56 -6.41 1.78 4.38
CA LEU A 56 -7.78 1.54 3.96
C LEU A 56 -7.96 0.05 3.63
N ASN A 57 -7.71 -0.32 2.37
CA ASN A 57 -7.71 -1.68 1.85
C ASN A 57 -7.20 -1.70 0.39
N GLU A 58 -6.95 -2.91 -0.10
CA GLU A 58 -6.49 -3.19 -1.47
C GLU A 58 -7.50 -2.81 -2.55
N PHE A 59 -8.81 -2.92 -2.31
CA PHE A 59 -9.82 -2.58 -3.32
C PHE A 59 -9.75 -1.12 -3.74
N ILE A 60 -9.66 -0.19 -2.78
CA ILE A 60 -9.54 1.24 -3.10
C ILE A 60 -8.21 1.51 -3.82
N SER A 61 -7.13 0.82 -3.41
CA SER A 61 -5.84 0.93 -4.08
C SER A 61 -5.91 0.46 -5.53
N TYR A 62 -6.60 -0.66 -5.81
CA TYR A 62 -6.81 -1.13 -7.19
C TYR A 62 -7.63 -0.15 -8.03
N LEU A 63 -8.66 0.48 -7.46
CA LEU A 63 -9.43 1.50 -8.16
C LEU A 63 -8.57 2.71 -8.54
N ASN A 64 -7.67 3.13 -7.66
CA ASN A 64 -6.77 4.25 -7.95
C ASN A 64 -5.65 3.85 -8.91
N LEU A 65 -5.12 2.62 -8.82
CA LEU A 65 -4.19 2.07 -9.81
C LEU A 65 -4.79 2.12 -11.22
N ALA A 66 -6.05 1.68 -11.37
CA ALA A 66 -6.75 1.74 -12.65
C ALA A 66 -6.86 3.19 -13.18
N LYS A 67 -7.24 4.15 -12.33
CA LYS A 67 -7.31 5.57 -12.71
C LYS A 67 -5.96 6.14 -13.15
N TYR A 68 -4.87 5.79 -12.45
CA TYR A 68 -3.52 6.24 -12.83
C TYR A 68 -3.06 5.63 -14.14
N GLN A 69 -3.45 4.37 -14.41
CA GLN A 69 -3.16 3.71 -15.68
C GLN A 69 -3.95 4.36 -16.83
N GLU A 70 -5.24 4.64 -16.64
CA GLU A 70 -6.09 5.31 -17.63
C GLU A 70 -5.63 6.75 -17.95
N SER A 71 -5.12 7.47 -16.96
CA SER A 71 -4.63 8.84 -17.14
C SER A 71 -3.22 8.93 -17.73
N GLY A 72 -2.53 7.80 -17.90
CA GLY A 72 -1.13 7.78 -18.34
C GLY A 72 -0.16 8.38 -17.31
N ALA A 73 -0.47 8.28 -16.02
CA ALA A 73 0.34 8.88 -14.95
C ALA A 73 1.70 8.18 -14.71
N PHE A 74 1.86 6.95 -15.20
CA PHE A 74 3.08 6.15 -15.05
C PHE A 74 4.08 6.46 -16.16
N MET A 75 5.33 6.72 -15.77
CA MET A 75 6.44 6.95 -16.69
C MET A 75 6.98 5.62 -17.26
N ASP A 76 7.00 4.56 -16.46
CA ASP A 76 7.41 3.22 -16.91
C ASP A 76 6.18 2.34 -17.16
N PRO A 77 5.99 1.79 -18.38
CA PRO A 77 4.87 0.91 -18.71
C PRO A 77 4.85 -0.39 -17.89
N LYS A 78 5.94 -0.78 -17.23
CA LYS A 78 6.01 -1.95 -16.32
C LYS A 78 5.43 -1.65 -14.95
N THR A 79 5.41 -0.39 -14.51
CA THR A 79 4.97 0.00 -13.16
C THR A 79 3.59 -0.56 -12.78
N PRO A 80 2.54 -0.49 -13.62
CA PRO A 80 1.24 -1.03 -13.26
C PRO A 80 1.27 -2.54 -12.96
N ILE A 81 2.11 -3.29 -13.66
CA ILE A 81 2.27 -4.73 -13.44
C ILE A 81 2.94 -4.97 -12.07
N ILE A 82 4.03 -4.26 -11.78
CA ILE A 82 4.74 -4.37 -10.50
C ILE A 82 3.82 -4.01 -9.33
N ALA A 83 3.08 -2.90 -9.44
CA ALA A 83 2.11 -2.44 -8.44
C ALA A 83 1.00 -3.47 -8.22
N THR A 84 0.50 -4.11 -9.28
CA THR A 84 -0.52 -5.16 -9.19
C THR A 84 -0.06 -6.32 -8.30
N TYR A 85 1.17 -6.80 -8.46
CA TYR A 85 1.71 -7.85 -7.59
C TYR A 85 1.91 -7.37 -6.15
N ALA A 86 2.40 -6.14 -5.96
CA ALA A 86 2.64 -5.58 -4.63
C ALA A 86 1.34 -5.34 -3.83
N LEU A 87 0.21 -5.11 -4.53
CA LEU A 87 -1.11 -4.93 -3.94
C LEU A 87 -1.89 -6.24 -3.77
N CYS A 88 -1.38 -7.36 -4.28
CA CYS A 88 -2.07 -8.66 -4.30
C CYS A 88 -2.07 -9.34 -2.93
N GLY A 89 -2.81 -8.77 -1.98
CA GLY A 89 -3.06 -9.39 -0.67
C GLY A 89 -3.82 -8.50 0.30
N PHE A 90 -4.55 -9.14 1.21
CA PHE A 90 -5.37 -8.50 2.24
C PHE A 90 -4.55 -7.98 3.44
N ALA A 91 -3.29 -7.63 3.27
CA ALA A 91 -2.43 -7.16 4.37
C ALA A 91 -2.68 -5.66 4.66
N ASN A 92 -3.81 -5.37 5.33
CA ASN A 92 -4.22 -4.04 5.74
C ASN A 92 -4.69 -4.02 7.22
N LEU A 93 -4.85 -2.85 7.83
CA LEU A 93 -5.25 -2.72 9.24
C LEU A 93 -6.64 -3.30 9.53
N THR A 94 -7.58 -3.19 8.58
CA THR A 94 -8.93 -3.77 8.69
C THR A 94 -8.89 -5.30 8.80
N SER A 95 -8.02 -5.94 8.02
CA SER A 95 -7.85 -7.40 8.00
C SER A 95 -7.34 -7.98 9.31
N ILE A 96 -6.61 -7.22 10.13
CA ILE A 96 -6.28 -7.64 11.49
C ILE A 96 -7.56 -7.88 12.29
N GLY A 97 -8.49 -6.93 12.26
CA GLY A 97 -9.76 -7.03 12.96
C GLY A 97 -10.60 -8.22 12.48
N ILE A 98 -10.66 -8.42 11.17
CA ILE A 98 -11.36 -9.56 10.55
C ILE A 98 -10.75 -10.89 10.99
N GLN A 99 -9.42 -11.04 10.94
CA GLN A 99 -8.75 -12.30 11.29
C GLN A 99 -8.80 -12.58 12.80
N VAL A 100 -8.52 -11.58 13.64
CA VAL A 100 -8.61 -11.74 15.10
C VAL A 100 -10.04 -12.04 15.50
N GLY A 101 -11.03 -11.30 14.97
CA GLY A 101 -12.44 -11.53 15.24
C GLY A 101 -12.93 -12.89 14.76
N GLY A 102 -12.69 -13.20 13.48
CA GLY A 102 -13.15 -14.42 12.82
C GLY A 102 -12.53 -15.70 13.39
N ILE A 103 -11.22 -15.74 13.64
CA ILE A 103 -10.58 -16.94 14.20
C ILE A 103 -10.96 -17.11 15.68
N SER A 104 -11.14 -16.02 16.42
CA SER A 104 -11.57 -16.10 17.83
C SER A 104 -12.99 -16.65 18.01
N THR A 105 -13.84 -16.68 16.99
CA THR A 105 -15.14 -17.35 17.09
C THR A 105 -15.01 -18.87 17.00
N LEU A 106 -13.99 -19.36 16.30
CA LEU A 106 -13.68 -20.78 16.17
C LEU A 106 -13.02 -21.33 17.44
N GLU A 107 -12.08 -20.57 18.01
CA GLU A 107 -11.40 -20.95 19.26
C GLU A 107 -11.11 -19.70 20.12
N LYS A 108 -11.97 -19.47 21.11
CA LYS A 108 -11.91 -18.26 21.96
C LYS A 108 -10.65 -18.20 22.81
N SER A 109 -10.10 -19.33 23.24
CA SER A 109 -8.90 -19.37 24.09
C SER A 109 -7.65 -18.84 23.38
N GLN A 110 -7.63 -18.84 22.04
CA GLN A 110 -6.49 -18.39 21.23
C GLN A 110 -6.49 -16.89 20.96
N ARG A 111 -7.56 -16.15 21.31
CA ARG A 111 -7.64 -14.69 21.10
C ARG A 111 -6.41 -13.92 21.59
N PRO A 112 -5.83 -14.18 22.78
CA PRO A 112 -4.62 -13.50 23.24
C PRO A 112 -3.40 -13.78 22.34
N ASN A 113 -3.28 -14.99 21.79
CA ASN A 113 -2.19 -15.34 20.87
C ASN A 113 -2.37 -14.64 19.51
N LEU A 114 -3.60 -14.61 18.98
CA LEU A 114 -3.91 -13.89 17.75
C LEU A 114 -3.60 -12.39 17.85
N GLN A 115 -3.96 -11.76 18.97
CA GLN A 115 -3.65 -10.34 19.22
C GLN A 115 -2.15 -10.07 19.30
N LYS A 116 -1.37 -10.95 19.94
CA LYS A 116 0.09 -10.84 19.99
C LYS A 116 0.74 -10.96 18.61
N CYS A 117 0.17 -11.77 17.73
CA CYS A 117 0.69 -12.01 16.38
C CYS A 117 0.15 -11.04 15.32
N ALA A 118 -0.94 -10.32 15.59
CA ALA A 118 -1.67 -9.48 14.62
C ALA A 118 -0.78 -8.56 13.77
N PHE A 119 0.05 -7.73 14.42
CA PHE A 119 0.91 -6.80 13.70
C PHE A 119 2.04 -7.52 12.93
N LYS A 120 2.59 -8.60 13.49
CA LYS A 120 3.58 -9.44 12.80
C LYS A 120 2.98 -10.11 11.57
N ALA A 121 1.74 -10.58 11.66
CA ALA A 121 1.01 -11.19 10.54
C ALA A 121 0.73 -10.17 9.43
N LEU A 122 0.37 -8.93 9.79
CA LEU A 122 0.24 -7.83 8.84
C LEU A 122 1.55 -7.58 8.10
N LEU A 123 2.65 -7.37 8.82
CA LEU A 123 3.97 -7.16 8.21
C LEU A 123 4.40 -8.33 7.34
N GLY A 124 4.22 -9.57 7.81
CA GLY A 124 4.54 -10.78 7.05
C GLY A 124 3.74 -10.89 5.75
N GLY A 125 2.44 -10.57 5.79
CA GLY A 125 1.60 -10.51 4.60
C GLY A 125 2.04 -9.45 3.60
N MET A 126 2.43 -8.26 4.06
CA MET A 126 2.96 -7.21 3.16
C MET A 126 4.27 -7.64 2.51
N ILE A 127 5.21 -8.19 3.30
CA ILE A 127 6.50 -8.66 2.78
C ILE A 127 6.28 -9.75 1.74
N ALA A 128 5.35 -10.68 1.96
CA ALA A 128 5.03 -11.72 0.98
C ALA A 128 4.56 -11.11 -0.36
N CYS A 129 3.70 -10.09 -0.32
CA CYS A 129 3.27 -9.37 -1.54
C CYS A 129 4.43 -8.62 -2.21
N TYR A 130 5.36 -8.06 -1.42
CA TYR A 130 6.51 -7.35 -1.97
C TYR A 130 7.51 -8.32 -2.60
N MET A 131 7.68 -9.51 -2.04
CA MET A 131 8.51 -10.56 -2.64
C MET A 131 7.96 -11.02 -4.00
N THR A 132 6.63 -11.18 -4.13
CA THR A 132 6.04 -11.53 -5.43
C THR A 132 6.22 -10.39 -6.45
N ALA A 133 6.12 -9.13 -6.02
CA ALA A 133 6.41 -7.98 -6.88
C ALA A 133 7.88 -7.89 -7.31
N ILE A 134 8.83 -8.23 -6.42
CA ILE A 134 10.26 -8.29 -6.75
C ILE A 134 10.52 -9.37 -7.80
N ILE A 135 9.92 -10.55 -7.64
CA ILE A 135 10.05 -11.64 -8.62
C ILE A 135 9.47 -11.19 -9.97
N ALA A 136 8.28 -10.59 -9.98
CA ALA A 136 7.69 -10.05 -11.20
C ALA A 136 8.61 -9.02 -11.87
N THR A 137 9.17 -8.10 -11.11
CA THR A 137 10.10 -7.09 -11.62
C THR A 137 11.36 -7.71 -12.23
N SER A 138 11.89 -8.80 -11.65
CA SER A 138 13.09 -9.46 -12.17
C SER A 138 12.92 -10.14 -13.53
N ILE A 139 11.68 -10.39 -13.97
CA ILE A 139 11.36 -11.05 -15.23
C ILE A 139 10.69 -10.11 -16.25
N LEU A 140 10.52 -8.82 -15.91
CA LEU A 140 9.93 -7.77 -16.76
C LEU A 140 11.02 -6.95 -17.45
#